data_AF-A0A352RY66-F1
#
_entry.id   AF-A0A352RY66-F1
#
_cell.length_a   1.000
_cell.length_b   1.000
_cell.length_c   1.000
_cell.angle_alpha   90.00
_cell.angle_beta   90.00
_cell.angle_gamma   90.00
#
_symmetry.space_group_name_H-M   'P 1'
#
loop_
_entity.id
_entity.type
_entity.pdbx_description
1 polymer ?
#
loop_
_entity_poly.entity_id
_entity_poly.type
_entity_poly.pdbx_seq_one_letter_code
_entity_poly.pdbx_strand_id
1 'polypeptide(L)'
;YLTQKDKAFWYIDTHAGAGLYALDHAYAQKKSEFETGIGPLWRAAANGQPMPALLDAYLEQVRALNEDGSLKHYPGSPWLAWQMLRDADRLRLFELHSTEIQVLRDNFRGAGRKVMLYDGDGFNGIKAILPPPPRRALVLIDPSYEDKQDYARTLDTLKAGLERFATGIYAIWYPEVQRRESTQLPAQLKRLPLKSWLHVS
;
A
#
# COMPACT_ATOMS: atom_id res chain seq x y z
N TYR A 1 11.53 6.74 6.37
CA TYR A 1 12.85 6.08 6.18
C TYR A 1 13.44 6.33 4.79
N LEU A 2 12.85 5.85 3.69
CA LEU A 2 13.45 5.98 2.34
C LEU A 2 13.73 7.42 1.89
N THR A 3 12.92 8.37 2.35
CA THR A 3 13.04 9.81 2.09
C THR A 3 14.24 10.47 2.77
N GLN A 4 14.86 9.84 3.77
CA GLN A 4 16.04 10.38 4.48
C GLN A 4 17.29 10.44 3.58
N LYS A 5 17.37 9.59 2.56
CA LYS A 5 18.46 9.61 1.59
C LYS A 5 18.09 10.51 0.42
N ASP A 6 18.96 11.47 0.11
CA ASP A 6 18.82 12.39 -1.03
C ASP A 6 19.13 11.72 -2.39
N LYS A 7 18.38 10.66 -2.68
CA LYS A 7 18.34 9.99 -3.98
C LYS A 7 16.89 9.63 -4.26
N ALA A 8 16.41 9.81 -5.47
CA ALA A 8 15.05 9.39 -5.83
C ALA A 8 14.80 7.90 -5.53
N PHE A 9 13.56 7.54 -5.27
CA PHE A 9 13.09 6.15 -5.27
C PHE A 9 11.71 6.04 -5.91
N TRP A 10 11.33 4.82 -6.29
CA TRP A 10 9.96 4.52 -6.72
C TRP A 10 9.17 3.90 -5.58
N TYR A 11 7.95 4.36 -5.37
CA TYR A 11 6.94 3.59 -4.67
C TYR A 11 6.10 2.86 -5.72
N ILE A 12 5.98 1.55 -5.58
CA ILE A 12 5.22 0.69 -6.48
C ILE A 12 4.14 0.01 -5.64
N ASP A 13 2.89 0.17 -6.04
CA ASP A 13 1.74 -0.52 -5.46
C ASP A 13 1.15 -1.47 -6.50
N THR A 14 1.15 -2.77 -6.24
CA THR A 14 0.63 -3.75 -7.19
C THR A 14 -0.89 -3.89 -7.15
N HIS A 15 -1.55 -3.38 -6.11
CA HIS A 15 -2.99 -3.50 -5.89
C HIS A 15 -3.49 -2.21 -5.21
N ALA A 16 -3.49 -1.12 -5.97
CA ALA A 16 -3.63 0.23 -5.43
C ALA A 16 -5.04 0.57 -4.91
N GLY A 17 -6.08 -0.14 -5.36
CA GLY A 17 -7.48 0.20 -5.10
C GLY A 17 -7.85 1.60 -5.61
N ALA A 18 -8.95 2.16 -5.12
CA ALA A 18 -9.33 3.56 -5.36
C ALA A 18 -8.32 4.58 -4.81
N GLY A 19 -7.47 4.20 -3.87
CA GLY A 19 -6.44 5.06 -3.27
C GLY A 19 -6.93 6.03 -2.18
N LEU A 20 -8.16 6.54 -2.25
CA LEU A 20 -8.80 7.35 -1.21
C LEU A 20 -10.26 6.91 -1.04
N TYR A 21 -10.71 6.73 0.20
CA TYR A 21 -12.02 6.17 0.51
C TYR A 21 -12.85 7.13 1.36
N ALA A 22 -14.08 7.39 0.94
CA ALA A 22 -15.07 8.11 1.73
C ALA A 22 -15.78 7.16 2.70
N LEU A 23 -15.75 7.49 3.99
CA LEU A 23 -16.31 6.73 5.11
C LEU A 23 -17.74 7.15 5.46
N ASP A 24 -18.17 8.32 5.01
CA ASP A 24 -19.50 8.88 5.25
C ASP A 24 -20.57 8.39 4.26
N HIS A 25 -20.18 7.70 3.20
CA HIS A 25 -21.12 7.10 2.25
C HIS A 25 -21.85 5.88 2.83
N ALA A 26 -23.12 5.71 2.45
CA ALA A 26 -24.01 4.65 2.93
C ALA A 26 -23.47 3.21 2.78
N TYR A 27 -22.52 2.99 1.85
CA TYR A 27 -21.85 1.69 1.68
C TYR A 27 -20.78 1.44 2.77
N ALA A 28 -19.99 2.45 3.14
CA ALA A 28 -19.02 2.35 4.22
C ALA A 28 -19.72 2.17 5.59
N GLN A 29 -20.86 2.83 5.79
CA GLN A 29 -21.69 2.68 6.99
C GLN A 29 -22.34 1.29 7.14
N LYS A 30 -22.46 0.51 6.05
CA LYS A 30 -23.03 -0.84 6.12
C LYS A 30 -22.09 -1.87 6.74
N LYS A 31 -20.77 -1.71 6.58
CA LYS A 31 -19.77 -2.61 7.16
C LYS A 31 -19.09 -2.01 8.39
N SER A 32 -18.90 -0.69 8.42
CA SER A 32 -18.33 0.08 9.54
C SER A 32 -17.05 -0.52 10.14
N GLU A 33 -16.25 -1.24 9.34
CA GLU A 33 -15.00 -1.87 9.80
C GLU A 33 -13.99 -0.84 10.33
N PHE A 34 -14.07 0.41 9.85
CA PHE A 34 -13.24 1.50 10.34
C PHE A 34 -13.49 1.83 11.82
N GLU A 35 -14.69 1.54 12.36
CA GLU A 35 -15.04 1.81 13.77
C GLU A 35 -14.24 0.97 14.76
N THR A 36 -13.81 -0.23 14.33
CA THR A 36 -12.94 -1.12 15.09
C THR A 36 -11.48 -1.08 14.62
N GLY A 37 -11.21 -0.45 13.47
CA GLY A 37 -9.87 -0.21 12.95
C GLY A 37 -9.28 1.13 13.40
N ILE A 38 -9.36 2.15 12.53
CA ILE A 38 -8.78 3.48 12.77
C ILE A 38 -9.58 4.32 13.78
N GLY A 39 -10.88 4.05 13.94
CA GLY A 39 -11.79 4.84 14.78
C GLY A 39 -11.35 5.03 16.24
N PRO A 40 -10.93 3.98 16.97
CA PRO A 40 -10.45 4.12 18.33
C PRO A 40 -9.17 4.97 18.42
N LEU A 41 -8.26 4.83 17.45
CA LEU A 41 -7.01 5.60 17.38
C LEU A 41 -7.30 7.08 17.09
N TRP A 42 -8.21 7.35 16.17
CA TRP A 42 -8.67 8.70 15.84
C TRP A 42 -9.28 9.39 17.06
N ARG A 43 -10.20 8.72 17.76
CA ARG A 43 -10.85 9.26 18.97
C ARG A 43 -9.86 9.46 20.11
N ALA A 44 -8.94 8.52 20.32
CA ALA A 44 -7.89 8.62 21.33
C ALA A 44 -7.02 9.87 21.09
N ALA A 45 -6.54 10.06 19.86
CA ALA A 45 -5.74 11.22 19.49
C ALA A 45 -6.53 12.54 19.60
N ALA A 46 -7.79 12.56 19.15
CA ALA A 46 -8.65 13.74 19.27
C ALA A 46 -8.92 14.15 20.73
N ASN A 47 -8.95 13.18 21.65
CA ASN A 47 -9.09 13.41 23.09
C ASN A 47 -7.76 13.76 23.78
N GLY A 48 -6.69 14.02 23.03
CA GLY A 48 -5.39 14.41 23.56
C GLY A 48 -4.59 13.28 24.20
N GLN A 49 -4.92 12.00 23.93
CA GLN A 49 -4.11 10.90 24.40
C GLN A 49 -2.76 10.88 23.67
N PRO A 50 -1.64 10.70 24.38
CA PRO A 50 -0.31 10.67 23.76
C PRO A 50 -0.17 9.44 22.87
N MET A 51 0.10 9.66 21.59
CA MET A 51 0.33 8.59 20.61
C MET A 51 1.83 8.30 20.46
N PRO A 52 2.23 7.03 20.26
CA PRO A 52 3.60 6.73 19.82
C PRO A 52 3.94 7.50 18.54
N ALA A 53 5.17 8.00 18.43
CA ALA A 53 5.56 8.92 17.34
C ALA A 53 5.26 8.40 15.92
N LEU A 54 5.44 7.10 15.67
CA LEU A 54 5.11 6.49 14.37
C LEU A 54 3.60 6.49 14.08
N LEU A 55 2.79 6.28 15.12
CA LEU A 55 1.35 6.28 15.00
C LEU A 55 0.82 7.71 14.83
N ASP A 56 1.39 8.68 15.55
CA ASP A 56 1.02 10.08 15.39
C ASP A 56 1.34 10.61 13.98
N ALA A 57 2.51 10.27 13.44
CA ALA A 57 2.89 10.61 12.07
C ALA A 57 1.95 10.00 11.03
N TYR A 58 1.45 8.78 11.26
CA TYR A 58 0.43 8.17 10.43
C TYR A 58 -0.92 8.89 10.56
N LEU A 59 -1.37 9.16 11.79
CA LEU A 59 -2.62 9.90 12.06
C LEU A 59 -2.57 11.33 11.51
N GLU A 60 -1.41 11.96 11.41
CA GLU A 60 -1.21 13.25 10.74
C GLU A 60 -1.58 13.17 9.25
N GLN A 61 -1.21 12.10 8.55
CA GLN A 61 -1.59 11.90 7.15
C GLN A 61 -3.11 11.75 6.99
N VAL A 62 -3.75 11.04 7.91
CA VAL A 62 -5.22 10.90 7.95
C VAL A 62 -5.88 12.24 8.28
N ARG A 63 -5.35 13.02 9.23
CA ARG A 63 -5.87 14.34 9.62
C ARG A 63 -5.83 15.35 8.47
N ALA A 64 -4.79 15.31 7.63
CA ALA A 64 -4.69 16.17 6.46
C ALA A 64 -5.83 16.02 5.43
N LEU A 65 -6.66 14.98 5.55
CA LEU A 65 -7.85 14.75 4.71
C LEU A 65 -9.17 15.02 5.43
N ASN A 66 -9.09 15.39 6.71
CA ASN A 66 -10.20 15.49 7.64
C ASN A 66 -10.02 16.74 8.52
N GLU A 67 -9.78 17.89 7.87
CA GLU A 67 -9.45 19.16 8.54
C GLU A 67 -10.55 19.67 9.48
N ASP A 68 -11.81 19.27 9.24
CA ASP A 68 -12.95 19.59 10.09
C ASP A 68 -13.02 18.74 11.38
N GLY A 69 -12.06 17.84 11.58
CA GLY A 69 -11.96 16.95 12.75
C GLY A 69 -12.88 15.72 12.69
N SER A 70 -13.72 15.61 11.66
CA SER A 70 -14.59 14.46 11.46
C SER A 70 -13.94 13.44 10.53
N LEU A 71 -13.91 12.17 10.93
CA LEU A 71 -13.30 11.11 10.14
C LEU A 71 -14.21 10.71 8.97
N LYS A 72 -14.07 11.41 7.84
CA LYS A 72 -14.85 11.22 6.61
C LYS A 72 -14.06 10.57 5.49
N HIS A 73 -12.74 10.74 5.47
CA HIS A 73 -11.87 10.19 4.43
C HIS A 73 -10.79 9.32 5.05
N TYR A 74 -10.53 8.18 4.43
CA TYR A 74 -9.43 7.29 4.79
C TYR A 74 -8.46 7.15 3.61
N PRO A 75 -7.18 7.51 3.78
CA PRO A 75 -6.18 7.35 2.74
C PRO A 75 -5.80 5.87 2.59
N GLY A 76 -5.93 5.35 1.37
CA GLY A 76 -5.31 4.09 0.98
C GLY A 76 -3.78 4.23 0.83
N SER A 77 -3.11 3.11 0.57
CA SER A 77 -1.66 3.05 0.38
C SER A 77 -1.13 4.00 -0.70
N PRO A 78 -1.80 4.23 -1.86
CA PRO A 78 -1.34 5.21 -2.84
C PRO A 78 -1.31 6.64 -2.30
N TRP A 79 -2.33 7.01 -1.51
CA TRP A 79 -2.48 8.37 -1.01
C TRP A 79 -1.51 8.66 0.13
N LEU A 80 -1.34 7.71 1.06
CA LEU A 80 -0.31 7.77 2.09
C LEU A 80 1.08 7.94 1.47
N ALA A 81 1.41 7.13 0.46
CA ALA A 81 2.67 7.26 -0.25
C ALA A 81 2.79 8.63 -0.90
N TRP A 82 1.76 9.09 -1.61
CA TRP A 82 1.75 10.38 -2.29
C TRP A 82 2.08 11.57 -1.37
N GLN A 83 1.44 11.65 -0.20
CA GLN A 83 1.67 12.72 0.77
C GLN A 83 3.12 12.75 1.29
N MET A 84 3.82 11.61 1.27
CA MET A 84 5.18 11.47 1.78
C MET A 84 6.28 11.54 0.71
N LEU A 85 5.93 11.45 -0.58
CA LEU A 85 6.90 11.43 -1.68
C LEU A 85 7.44 12.83 -2.01
N ARG A 86 8.75 12.94 -2.20
CA ARG A 86 9.39 14.18 -2.68
C ARG A 86 9.23 14.32 -4.19
N ASP A 87 9.55 15.49 -4.74
CA ASP A 87 9.39 15.77 -6.18
C ASP A 87 10.22 14.88 -7.11
N ALA A 88 11.37 14.40 -6.62
CA ALA A 88 12.22 13.48 -7.37
C ALA A 88 11.71 12.03 -7.34
N ASP A 89 10.88 11.67 -6.35
CA ASP A 89 10.36 10.33 -6.20
C ASP A 89 9.19 10.09 -7.17
N ARG A 90 8.85 8.83 -7.42
CA ARG A 90 7.78 8.47 -8.38
C ARG A 90 6.85 7.42 -7.78
N LEU A 91 5.58 7.55 -8.12
CA LEU A 91 4.50 6.63 -7.74
C LEU A 91 4.10 5.80 -8.97
N ARG A 92 3.99 4.48 -8.79
CA ARG A 92 3.60 3.50 -9.82
C ARG A 92 2.49 2.64 -9.24
N LEU A 93 1.29 2.75 -9.78
CA LEU A 93 0.09 2.16 -9.21
C LEU A 93 -0.53 1.22 -10.22
N PHE A 94 -0.71 -0.05 -9.85
CA PHE A 94 -1.46 -1.02 -10.64
C PHE A 94 -2.83 -1.22 -10.00
N GLU A 95 -3.88 -1.21 -10.82
CA GLU A 95 -5.22 -1.58 -10.41
C GLU A 95 -5.90 -2.31 -11.57
N LEU A 96 -6.48 -3.48 -11.29
CA LEU A 96 -7.09 -4.37 -12.29
C LEU A 96 -8.61 -4.16 -12.39
N HIS A 97 -9.25 -3.72 -11.31
CA HIS A 97 -10.69 -3.52 -11.27
C HIS A 97 -11.09 -2.26 -12.03
N SER A 98 -11.91 -2.44 -13.06
CA SER A 98 -12.26 -1.39 -14.03
C SER A 98 -12.96 -0.17 -13.42
N THR A 99 -13.64 -0.32 -12.28
CA THR A 99 -14.23 0.81 -11.55
C THR A 99 -13.22 1.50 -10.66
N GLU A 100 -12.39 0.74 -9.93
CA GLU A 100 -11.45 1.29 -8.94
C GLU A 100 -10.36 2.10 -9.64
N ILE A 101 -9.88 1.65 -10.81
CA ILE A 101 -8.90 2.39 -11.60
C ILE A 101 -9.41 3.76 -12.05
N GLN A 102 -10.72 3.94 -12.28
CA GLN A 102 -11.27 5.25 -12.64
C GLN A 102 -11.27 6.19 -11.44
N VAL A 103 -11.71 5.70 -10.27
CA VAL A 103 -11.66 6.46 -9.02
C VAL A 103 -10.22 6.85 -8.70
N LEU A 104 -9.27 5.92 -8.87
CA LEU A 104 -7.85 6.18 -8.67
C LEU A 104 -7.32 7.24 -9.65
N ARG A 105 -7.72 7.21 -10.93
CA ARG A 105 -7.38 8.25 -11.93
C ARG A 105 -7.90 9.62 -11.52
N ASP A 106 -9.13 9.70 -11.04
CA ASP A 106 -9.74 10.95 -10.60
C ASP A 106 -9.04 11.50 -9.35
N ASN A 107 -8.74 10.65 -8.38
CA ASN A 107 -8.00 11.00 -7.17
C ASN A 107 -6.61 11.56 -7.47
N PHE A 108 -5.91 11.01 -8.47
CA PHE A 108 -4.58 11.48 -8.90
C PHE A 108 -4.62 12.42 -10.10
N ARG A 109 -5.77 13.01 -10.42
CA ARG A 109 -5.89 13.97 -11.52
C ARG A 109 -5.01 15.17 -11.24
N GLY A 110 -4.13 15.49 -12.20
CA GLY A 110 -3.19 16.61 -12.06
C GLY A 110 -1.86 16.27 -11.37
N ALA A 111 -1.65 15.04 -10.90
CA ALA A 111 -0.37 14.62 -10.31
C ALA A 111 0.80 14.54 -11.32
N GLY A 112 0.52 14.76 -12.60
CA GLY A 112 1.51 14.85 -13.68
C GLY A 112 2.35 13.58 -13.81
N ARG A 113 3.63 13.74 -14.21
CA ARG A 113 4.55 12.62 -14.43
C ARG A 113 5.03 11.93 -13.14
N LYS A 114 4.67 12.47 -11.97
CA LYS A 114 5.06 11.92 -10.67
C LYS A 114 4.33 10.60 -10.41
N VAL A 115 3.09 10.47 -10.87
CA VAL A 115 2.26 9.27 -10.74
C VAL A 115 2.05 8.63 -12.10
N MET A 116 2.19 7.31 -12.18
CA MET A 116 1.79 6.51 -13.33
C MET A 116 0.82 5.45 -12.87
N LEU A 117 -0.33 5.36 -13.54
CA LEU A 117 -1.37 4.39 -13.28
C LEU A 117 -1.37 3.34 -14.39
N TYR A 118 -1.44 2.08 -14.00
CA TYR A 118 -1.48 0.94 -14.89
C TYR A 118 -2.81 0.23 -14.67
N ASP A 119 -3.64 0.24 -15.72
CA ASP A 119 -4.89 -0.50 -15.79
C ASP A 119 -4.56 -1.95 -16.13
N GLY A 120 -4.42 -2.79 -15.11
CA GLY A 120 -3.99 -4.15 -15.30
C GLY A 120 -3.42 -4.83 -14.06
N ASP A 121 -3.11 -6.11 -14.26
CA ASP A 121 -2.68 -7.02 -13.23
C ASP A 121 -1.29 -6.69 -12.68
N GLY A 122 -1.22 -6.23 -11.43
CA GLY A 122 0.02 -5.81 -10.79
C GLY A 122 1.03 -6.94 -10.55
N PHE A 123 0.58 -8.19 -10.37
CA PHE A 123 1.50 -9.34 -10.26
C PHE A 123 2.31 -9.55 -11.55
N ASN A 124 1.69 -9.31 -12.71
CA ASN A 124 2.34 -9.44 -14.01
C ASN A 124 3.06 -8.14 -14.41
N GLY A 125 2.40 -7.00 -14.25
CA GLY A 125 2.88 -5.70 -14.69
C GLY A 125 4.16 -5.24 -13.99
N ILE A 126 4.36 -5.61 -12.72
CA ILE A 126 5.55 -5.17 -11.97
C ILE A 126 6.87 -5.62 -12.61
N LYS A 127 6.90 -6.78 -13.26
CA LYS A 127 8.13 -7.33 -13.89
C LYS A 127 8.70 -6.42 -14.98
N ALA A 128 7.84 -5.62 -15.63
CA ALA A 128 8.23 -4.71 -16.70
C ALA A 128 8.85 -3.40 -16.19
N ILE A 129 8.65 -3.07 -14.91
CA ILE A 129 9.10 -1.81 -14.32
C ILE A 129 10.24 -1.99 -13.31
N LEU A 130 10.73 -3.23 -13.14
CA LEU A 130 11.87 -3.58 -12.30
C LEU A 130 13.09 -3.99 -13.16
N PRO A 131 14.32 -3.58 -12.77
CA PRO A 131 14.63 -2.65 -11.69
C PRO A 131 14.25 -1.20 -12.08
N PRO A 132 13.84 -0.37 -11.12
CA PRO A 132 13.52 1.02 -11.40
C PRO A 132 14.80 1.80 -11.77
N PRO A 133 14.74 2.83 -12.64
CA PRO A 133 15.87 3.71 -12.96
C PRO A 133 16.67 4.23 -11.75
N PRO A 134 16.07 4.71 -10.63
CA PRO A 134 16.84 5.13 -9.45
C PRO A 134 17.57 3.98 -8.73
N ARG A 135 17.27 2.72 -9.06
CA ARG A 135 17.71 1.51 -8.33
C ARG A 135 17.39 1.56 -6.84
N ARG A 136 16.25 2.17 -6.51
CA ARG A 136 15.65 2.24 -5.16
C ARG A 136 14.14 2.15 -5.31
N ALA A 137 13.50 1.22 -4.61
CA ALA A 137 12.05 1.20 -4.51
C ALA A 137 11.55 0.58 -3.20
N LEU A 138 10.35 1.01 -2.81
CA LEU A 138 9.43 0.24 -1.98
C LEU A 138 8.37 -0.35 -2.91
N VAL A 139 8.22 -1.66 -2.88
CA VAL A 139 7.16 -2.39 -3.57
C VAL A 139 6.19 -2.90 -2.52
N LEU A 140 4.94 -2.43 -2.55
CA LEU A 140 3.83 -3.00 -1.79
C LEU A 140 3.13 -4.05 -2.64
N ILE A 141 2.93 -5.24 -2.07
CA ILE A 141 2.14 -6.34 -2.64
C ILE A 141 1.01 -6.65 -1.66
N ASP A 142 -0.19 -6.23 -2.02
CA ASP A 142 -1.37 -6.27 -1.17
C ASP A 142 -2.62 -6.75 -1.93
N PRO A 143 -2.64 -8.00 -2.42
CA PRO A 143 -3.82 -8.54 -3.10
C PRO A 143 -4.96 -8.77 -2.09
N SER A 144 -6.20 -8.88 -2.59
CA SER A 144 -7.36 -9.14 -1.72
C SER A 144 -7.36 -10.53 -1.08
N TYR A 145 -6.64 -11.50 -1.67
CA TYR A 145 -6.64 -12.91 -1.29
C TYR A 145 -8.03 -13.57 -1.33
N GLU A 146 -8.95 -12.99 -2.12
CA GLU A 146 -10.24 -13.62 -2.43
C GLU A 146 -10.05 -14.88 -3.29
N ASP A 147 -9.10 -14.86 -4.23
CA ASP A 147 -8.63 -16.07 -4.91
C ASP A 147 -7.48 -16.70 -4.11
N LYS A 148 -7.61 -17.99 -3.79
CA LYS A 148 -6.53 -18.77 -3.17
C LYS A 148 -5.24 -18.79 -4.00
N GLN A 149 -5.32 -18.54 -5.30
CA GLN A 149 -4.14 -18.45 -6.16
C GLN A 149 -3.29 -17.22 -5.85
N ASP A 150 -3.84 -16.18 -5.21
CA ASP A 150 -3.10 -14.96 -4.87
C ASP A 150 -1.93 -15.24 -3.92
N TYR A 151 -2.02 -16.27 -3.07
CA TYR A 151 -0.89 -16.71 -2.23
C TYR A 151 0.29 -17.20 -3.08
N ALA A 152 0.03 -18.05 -4.08
CA ALA A 152 1.05 -18.53 -5.00
C ALA A 152 1.59 -17.39 -5.88
N ARG A 153 0.70 -16.54 -6.40
CA ARG A 153 1.08 -15.39 -7.24
C ARG A 153 1.91 -14.37 -6.46
N THR A 154 1.65 -14.16 -5.18
CA THR A 154 2.47 -13.34 -4.29
C THR A 154 3.88 -13.88 -4.17
N LEU A 155 4.03 -15.18 -3.92
CA LEU A 155 5.32 -15.86 -3.85
C LEU A 155 6.11 -15.74 -5.17
N ASP A 156 5.45 -16.02 -6.30
CA ASP A 156 6.05 -15.93 -7.63
C ASP A 156 6.45 -14.49 -8.00
N THR A 157 5.65 -13.52 -7.58
CA THR A 157 5.92 -12.10 -7.82
C THR A 157 7.11 -11.62 -7.02
N LEU A 158 7.22 -12.00 -5.73
CA LEU A 158 8.40 -11.68 -4.94
C LEU A 158 9.64 -12.36 -5.53
N LYS A 159 9.56 -13.63 -5.93
CA LYS A 159 10.67 -14.35 -6.57
C LYS A 159 11.15 -13.63 -7.84
N ALA A 160 10.23 -13.31 -8.76
CA ALA A 160 10.56 -12.61 -10.00
C ALA A 160 11.08 -11.18 -9.76
N GLY A 161 10.59 -10.52 -8.72
CA GLY A 161 11.07 -9.21 -8.26
C GLY A 161 12.50 -9.27 -7.75
N LEU A 162 12.82 -10.24 -6.89
CA LEU A 162 14.18 -10.44 -6.35
C LEU A 162 15.18 -10.81 -7.44
N GLU A 163 14.80 -11.63 -8.42
CA GLU A 163 15.65 -11.96 -9.58
C GLU A 163 16.04 -10.71 -10.39
N ARG A 164 15.14 -9.74 -10.53
CA ARG A 164 15.38 -8.50 -11.30
C ARG A 164 15.98 -7.38 -10.45
N PHE A 165 15.59 -7.31 -9.18
CA PHE A 165 15.88 -6.20 -8.29
C PHE A 165 15.97 -6.66 -6.82
N ALA A 166 17.02 -7.43 -6.52
CA ALA A 166 17.30 -7.97 -5.19
C ALA A 166 17.52 -6.92 -4.07
N THR A 167 17.77 -5.66 -4.43
CA THR A 167 18.00 -4.57 -3.46
C THR A 167 16.78 -3.72 -3.16
N GLY A 168 15.62 -4.04 -3.74
CA GLY A 168 14.34 -3.40 -3.41
C GLY A 168 13.85 -3.76 -2.01
N ILE A 169 13.03 -2.88 -1.43
CA ILE A 169 12.24 -3.21 -0.25
C ILE A 169 10.90 -3.73 -0.74
N TYR A 170 10.52 -4.95 -0.34
CA TYR A 170 9.24 -5.56 -0.65
C TYR A 170 8.45 -5.68 0.65
N ALA A 171 7.30 -5.02 0.71
CA ALA A 171 6.32 -5.13 1.78
C ALA A 171 5.15 -5.96 1.27
N ILE A 172 4.80 -7.02 1.98
CA ILE A 172 3.72 -7.93 1.60
C ILE A 172 2.72 -7.94 2.75
N TRP A 173 1.48 -7.56 2.46
CA TRP A 173 0.37 -7.77 3.36
C TRP A 173 -0.23 -9.16 3.08
N TYR A 174 -0.68 -9.85 4.12
CA TYR A 174 -1.47 -11.07 3.96
C TYR A 174 -2.41 -11.26 5.16
N PRO A 175 -3.61 -11.83 4.96
CA PRO A 175 -4.55 -12.07 6.06
C PRO A 175 -4.21 -13.37 6.78
N GLU A 176 -4.32 -13.37 8.11
CA GLU A 176 -4.22 -14.58 8.94
C GLU A 176 -5.59 -15.24 9.13
N VAL A 177 -5.93 -16.13 8.21
CA VAL A 177 -7.22 -16.85 8.21
C VAL A 177 -6.97 -18.35 8.32
N GLN A 178 -8.00 -19.12 8.69
CA GLN A 178 -7.95 -20.59 8.78
C GLN A 178 -7.92 -21.23 7.38
N ARG A 179 -6.87 -20.92 6.61
CA ARG A 179 -6.56 -21.47 5.29
C ARG A 179 -5.11 -21.91 5.28
N ARG A 180 -4.85 -23.08 4.68
CA ARG A 180 -3.51 -23.66 4.61
C ARG A 180 -2.53 -22.73 3.91
N GLU A 181 -2.95 -22.05 2.85
CA GLU A 181 -2.14 -21.15 2.05
C GLU A 181 -1.67 -19.95 2.88
N SER A 182 -2.57 -19.33 3.65
CA SER A 182 -2.25 -18.23 4.58
C SER A 182 -1.23 -18.66 5.62
N THR A 183 -1.45 -19.78 6.31
CA THR A 183 -0.52 -20.30 7.33
C THR A 183 0.85 -20.63 6.76
N GLN A 184 0.93 -21.09 5.50
CA GLN A 184 2.19 -21.50 4.87
C GLN A 184 2.95 -20.35 4.23
N LEU A 185 2.28 -19.25 3.87
CA LEU A 185 2.86 -18.15 3.10
C LEU A 185 4.13 -17.56 3.75
N PRO A 186 4.17 -17.19 5.05
CA PRO A 186 5.38 -16.61 5.66
C PRO A 186 6.59 -17.54 5.56
N ALA A 187 6.39 -18.84 5.80
CA ALA A 187 7.45 -19.83 5.73
C ALA A 187 7.94 -20.04 4.28
N GLN A 188 7.06 -19.94 3.29
CA GLN A 188 7.42 -20.00 1.87
C GLN A 188 8.20 -18.76 1.43
N LEU A 189 7.75 -17.56 1.80
CA LEU A 189 8.43 -16.30 1.48
C LEU A 189 9.84 -16.26 2.09
N LYS A 190 9.99 -16.67 3.35
CA LYS A 190 11.28 -16.69 4.06
C LYS A 190 12.33 -17.60 3.42
N ARG A 191 11.93 -18.60 2.63
CA ARG A 191 12.84 -19.52 1.91
C ARG A 191 13.45 -18.93 0.64
N LEU A 192 12.94 -17.80 0.16
CA LEU A 192 13.54 -17.11 -0.98
C LEU A 192 14.95 -16.57 -0.62
N PRO A 193 15.81 -16.29 -1.61
CA PRO A 193 17.18 -15.78 -1.38
C PRO A 193 17.17 -14.31 -0.93
N LEU A 194 16.64 -14.07 0.27
CA LEU A 194 16.46 -12.75 0.87
C LEU A 194 17.74 -12.29 1.56
N LYS A 195 18.10 -11.03 1.37
CA LYS A 195 19.23 -10.41 2.09
C LYS A 195 18.89 -10.09 3.55
N SER A 196 17.61 -9.83 3.83
CA SER A 196 17.05 -9.54 5.14
C SER A 196 15.56 -9.90 5.13
N TRP A 197 15.03 -10.30 6.28
CA TRP A 197 13.63 -10.70 6.45
C TRP A 197 13.11 -10.17 7.78
N LEU A 198 11.91 -9.60 7.75
CA LEU A 198 11.13 -9.21 8.91
C LEU A 198 9.70 -9.68 8.69
N HIS A 199 9.10 -10.27 9.71
CA HIS A 199 7.70 -10.70 9.71
C HIS A 199 7.04 -10.14 10.98
N VAL A 200 5.86 -9.54 10.82
CA VAL A 200 5.08 -8.90 11.87
C VAL A 200 3.65 -9.43 11.75
N SER A 201 3.12 -10.00 12.82
CA SER A 201 1.79 -10.62 12.96
C SER A 201 1.29 -10.44 14.38
#